data_AF-A0A9C9GKH7-F1
#
_entry.id   AF-A0A9C9GKH7-F1
#
_cell.length_a   1.000
_cell.length_b   1.000
_cell.length_c   1.000
_cell.angle_alpha   90.00
_cell.angle_beta   90.00
_cell.angle_gamma   90.00
#
_symmetry.space_group_name_H-M   'P 1'
#
loop_
_entity.id
_entity.type
_entity.pdbx_description
1 polymer ?
#
loop_
_entity_poly.entity_id
_entity_poly.type
_entity_poly.pdbx_seq_one_letter_code
_entity_poly.pdbx_strand_id
1 'polypeptide(L)'
;MNTLDSLSKISVKLLLKEPFYGHIMSTLVKKVNNDVSTMGLILTVDGRIELHVNEAFWSDIPENPEHHYGLVKHELLHFIFKHMLAMDAYQHITVFNIAADLVVNQYIHSDQLSENALVLNVFPGLELLPDQGLKYYYDKLLSLYRNNVSDSFSENPDRNILKDLLEEKPESLKSHEMWKPVLSSSQKQVFKNSVDTLINQSATRLKPDQRYSLPATLQEIIRFSQNHGRALVSWRRVMRLFSCNSSKTCIKNSIRRASRRYSTVPGNKITRRNKILAVIDSSGSIGQIEYEMFFSELYHIYKTGAEIRVLECDTEIRNVYNYRGITPESVQGGGGTDFNAPLDYANTQWRADAVIYFTDGYASVPNVVPRSVVLWVISQQGIEAGSGVWDMLPGRKVKIN
;
A
#
# COMPACT_ATOMS: atom_id res chain seq x y z
N MET A 1 14.61 33.44 -10.09
CA MET A 1 15.07 32.03 -10.10
C MET A 1 13.87 31.17 -10.46
N ASN A 2 13.98 30.17 -11.34
CA ASN A 2 12.82 29.34 -11.73
C ASN A 2 12.25 28.60 -10.48
N THR A 3 10.94 28.60 -10.30
CA THR A 3 10.23 27.92 -9.21
C THR A 3 10.67 26.45 -9.05
N LEU A 4 10.84 25.73 -10.17
CA LEU A 4 11.30 24.33 -10.15
C LEU A 4 12.75 24.19 -9.67
N ASP A 5 13.61 25.15 -9.99
CA ASP A 5 14.99 25.15 -9.48
C ASP A 5 15.01 25.41 -7.97
N SER A 6 14.13 26.29 -7.48
CA SER A 6 14.00 26.57 -6.05
C SER A 6 13.54 25.31 -5.29
N LEU A 7 12.48 24.66 -5.77
CA LEU A 7 12.00 23.39 -5.23
C LEU A 7 13.07 22.30 -5.27
N SER A 8 13.89 22.26 -6.31
CA SER A 8 14.99 21.29 -6.43
C SER A 8 16.07 21.54 -5.35
N LYS A 9 16.43 22.80 -5.11
CA LYS A 9 17.36 23.14 -4.01
C LYS A 9 16.78 22.76 -2.64
N ILE A 10 15.50 23.01 -2.41
CA ILE A 10 14.82 22.62 -1.16
C ILE A 10 14.80 21.10 -1.01
N SER A 11 14.53 20.35 -2.08
CA SER A 11 14.57 18.89 -2.06
C SER A 11 15.96 18.35 -1.68
N VAL A 12 17.04 18.96 -2.17
CA VAL A 12 18.41 18.60 -1.80
C VAL A 12 18.68 18.95 -0.33
N LYS A 13 18.24 20.13 0.12
CA LYS A 13 18.40 20.57 1.51
C LYS A 13 17.66 19.65 2.48
N LEU A 14 16.43 19.25 2.17
CA LEU A 14 15.66 18.26 2.93
C LEU A 14 16.40 16.92 2.99
N LEU A 15 16.96 16.45 1.86
CA LEU A 15 17.71 15.19 1.84
C LEU A 15 18.95 15.21 2.75
N LEU A 16 19.61 16.37 2.89
CA LEU A 16 20.80 16.52 3.73
C LEU A 16 20.46 16.72 5.21
N LYS A 17 19.46 17.55 5.53
CA LYS A 17 19.10 17.92 6.92
C LYS A 17 18.07 16.98 7.55
N GLU A 18 17.01 16.64 6.81
CA GLU A 18 15.90 15.81 7.29
C GLU A 18 15.55 14.71 6.26
N PRO A 19 16.40 13.67 6.15
CA PRO A 19 16.38 12.74 5.01
C PRO A 19 15.04 12.02 4.81
N PHE A 20 14.23 11.86 5.86
CA PHE A 20 12.90 11.26 5.76
C PHE A 20 11.99 12.04 4.81
N TYR A 21 11.84 13.35 5.03
CA TYR A 21 11.08 14.23 4.15
C TYR A 21 11.76 14.38 2.78
N GLY A 22 13.09 14.42 2.75
CA GLY A 22 13.86 14.48 1.51
C GLY A 22 13.60 13.28 0.59
N HIS A 23 13.52 12.07 1.13
CA HIS A 23 13.19 10.87 0.36
C HIS A 23 11.76 10.93 -0.19
N ILE A 24 10.78 11.35 0.60
CA ILE A 24 9.39 11.53 0.14
C ILE A 24 9.35 12.56 -0.99
N MET A 25 9.92 13.74 -0.75
CA MET A 25 9.98 14.84 -1.71
C MET A 25 10.66 14.40 -3.01
N SER A 26 11.72 13.59 -2.94
CA SER A 26 12.44 13.10 -4.14
C SER A 26 11.58 12.24 -5.07
N THR A 27 10.57 11.54 -4.54
CA THR A 27 9.67 10.66 -5.32
C THR A 27 8.51 11.41 -5.94
N LEU A 28 8.14 12.57 -5.40
CA LEU A 28 7.04 13.38 -5.92
C LEU A 28 7.43 14.05 -7.25
N VAL A 29 6.49 14.05 -8.19
CA VAL A 29 6.59 14.86 -9.41
C VAL A 29 6.17 16.28 -9.05
N LYS A 30 7.00 17.27 -9.39
CA LYS A 30 6.72 18.69 -9.13
C LYS A 30 6.22 19.35 -10.42
N LYS A 31 5.12 20.08 -10.34
CA LYS A 31 4.55 20.82 -11.47
C LYS A 31 4.24 22.25 -11.05
N VAL A 32 4.61 23.19 -11.90
CA VAL A 32 4.06 24.55 -11.82
C VAL A 32 2.67 24.49 -12.40
N ASN A 33 1.68 24.90 -11.63
CA ASN A 33 0.29 24.93 -12.03
C ASN A 33 -0.36 26.18 -11.43
N ASN A 34 -0.84 27.10 -12.27
CA ASN A 34 -1.45 28.35 -11.83
C ASN A 34 -2.97 28.24 -11.61
N ASP A 35 -3.56 27.07 -11.86
CA ASP A 35 -4.97 26.78 -11.53
C ASP A 35 -5.17 26.54 -10.02
N VAL A 36 -4.10 26.22 -9.29
CA VAL A 36 -4.14 26.13 -7.82
C VAL A 36 -3.89 27.51 -7.22
N SER A 37 -4.51 27.80 -6.09
CA SER A 37 -4.38 29.08 -5.38
C SER A 37 -2.98 29.27 -4.78
N THR A 38 -2.41 28.20 -4.22
CA THR A 38 -1.13 28.23 -3.50
C THR A 38 -0.23 27.04 -3.86
N MET A 39 0.10 26.16 -2.92
CA MET A 39 0.81 24.91 -3.13
C MET A 39 -0.01 23.77 -2.55
N GLY A 40 0.05 22.59 -3.16
CA GLY A 40 -0.65 21.44 -2.61
C GLY A 40 -0.29 20.13 -3.28
N LEU A 41 -0.57 19.03 -2.57
CA LEU A 41 -0.42 17.68 -3.10
C LEU A 41 -1.73 17.19 -3.72
N ILE A 42 -1.65 16.67 -4.94
CA ILE A 42 -2.79 16.18 -5.71
C ILE A 42 -2.58 14.71 -6.05
N LEU A 43 -3.65 13.92 -5.88
CA LEU A 43 -3.72 12.55 -6.40
C LEU A 43 -4.25 12.58 -7.84
N THR A 44 -3.44 12.10 -8.78
CA THR A 44 -3.88 11.95 -10.17
C THR A 44 -4.79 10.72 -10.33
N VAL A 45 -5.55 10.70 -11.44
CA VAL A 45 -6.41 9.55 -11.80
C VAL A 45 -5.62 8.24 -11.88
N ASP A 46 -4.34 8.31 -12.26
CA ASP A 46 -3.43 7.15 -12.35
C ASP A 46 -2.90 6.69 -10.98
N GLY A 47 -3.29 7.35 -9.89
CA GLY A 47 -2.84 7.03 -8.53
C GLY A 47 -1.44 7.57 -8.17
N ARG A 48 -0.90 8.50 -8.97
CA ARG A 48 0.36 9.20 -8.66
C ARG A 48 0.08 10.42 -7.79
N ILE A 49 1.03 10.78 -6.94
CA ILE A 49 0.96 11.99 -6.12
C ILE A 49 1.88 13.04 -6.72
N GLU A 50 1.34 14.21 -7.03
CA GLU A 50 2.04 15.32 -7.64
C GLU A 50 2.01 16.53 -6.70
N LEU A 51 3.12 17.23 -6.57
CA LEU A 51 3.20 18.51 -5.88
C LEU A 51 2.98 19.63 -6.90
N HIS A 52 1.88 20.36 -6.73
CA HIS A 52 1.51 21.48 -7.57
C HIS A 52 1.84 22.78 -6.85
N VAL A 53 2.47 23.72 -7.56
CA VAL A 53 2.85 25.02 -7.02
C VAL A 53 2.38 26.12 -7.96
N ASN A 54 1.68 27.11 -7.42
CA ASN A 54 1.36 28.35 -8.10
C ASN A 54 2.60 29.26 -8.12
N GLU A 55 2.97 29.74 -9.30
CA GLU A 55 4.20 30.53 -9.49
C GLU A 55 4.12 31.93 -8.88
N ALA A 56 2.96 32.57 -8.96
CA ALA A 56 2.75 33.91 -8.38
C ALA A 56 2.83 33.84 -6.86
N PHE A 57 2.13 32.90 -6.25
CA PHE A 57 2.20 32.64 -4.81
C PHE A 57 3.63 32.31 -4.36
N TRP A 58 4.32 31.41 -5.06
CA TRP A 58 5.68 31.01 -4.69
C TRP A 58 6.68 32.17 -4.72
N SER A 59 6.48 33.11 -5.64
CA SER A 59 7.33 34.29 -5.80
C SER A 59 7.02 35.41 -4.81
N ASP A 60 5.80 35.43 -4.24
CA ASP A 60 5.35 36.43 -3.27
C ASP A 60 5.83 36.13 -1.84
N ILE A 61 6.17 34.86 -1.56
CA ILE A 61 6.75 34.45 -0.27
C ILE A 61 8.05 35.25 -0.03
N PRO A 62 8.22 35.88 1.16
CA PRO A 62 9.41 36.65 1.48
C PRO A 62 10.70 35.88 1.19
N GLU A 63 11.76 36.58 0.76
CA GLU A 63 13.02 35.97 0.29
C GLU A 63 13.76 35.08 1.31
N ASN A 64 13.25 34.90 2.54
CA ASN A 64 13.80 33.97 3.51
C ASN A 64 13.68 32.51 3.00
N PRO A 65 14.79 31.85 2.66
CA PRO A 65 14.76 30.48 2.11
C PRO A 65 14.25 29.43 3.11
N GLU A 66 14.21 29.76 4.41
CA GLU A 66 13.63 28.89 5.43
C GLU A 66 12.10 28.84 5.37
N HIS A 67 11.41 29.88 4.88
CA HIS A 67 9.95 29.86 4.73
C HIS A 67 9.51 28.91 3.61
N HIS A 68 10.18 28.92 2.46
CA HIS A 68 9.91 27.93 1.40
C HIS A 68 10.21 26.51 1.86
N TYR A 69 11.23 26.33 2.71
CA TYR A 69 11.56 25.04 3.30
C TYR A 69 10.44 24.56 4.25
N GLY A 70 9.97 25.43 5.14
CA GLY A 70 8.86 25.15 6.05
C GLY A 70 7.57 24.84 5.32
N LEU A 71 7.23 25.61 4.28
CA LEU A 71 6.03 25.40 3.48
C LEU A 71 6.03 24.04 2.75
N VAL A 72 7.16 23.62 2.18
CA VAL A 72 7.26 22.27 1.58
C VAL A 72 7.08 21.20 2.66
N LYS A 73 7.70 21.38 3.83
CA LYS A 73 7.56 20.44 4.95
C LYS A 73 6.11 20.37 5.46
N HIS A 74 5.40 21.50 5.50
CA HIS A 74 3.99 21.61 5.85
C HIS A 74 3.11 20.73 4.95
N GLU A 75 3.21 20.89 3.63
CA GLU A 75 2.44 20.07 2.69
C GLU A 75 2.77 18.56 2.80
N LEU A 76 4.05 18.22 2.96
CA LEU A 76 4.47 16.83 3.17
C LEU A 76 3.89 16.25 4.45
N LEU A 77 3.79 17.03 5.53
CA LEU A 77 3.23 16.59 6.80
C LEU A 77 1.72 16.34 6.70
N HIS A 78 0.95 17.21 6.04
CA HIS A 78 -0.48 16.94 5.76
C HIS A 78 -0.70 15.63 5.02
N PHE A 79 0.19 15.33 4.07
CA PHE A 79 0.18 14.08 3.34
C PHE A 79 0.56 12.87 4.20
N ILE A 80 1.62 12.97 5.02
CA ILE A 80 2.07 11.90 5.92
C ILE A 80 0.99 11.57 6.96
N PHE A 81 0.34 12.58 7.54
CA PHE A 81 -0.76 12.42 8.49
C PHE A 81 -2.09 12.04 7.82
N LYS A 82 -2.14 11.99 6.49
CA LYS A 82 -3.32 11.62 5.71
C LYS A 82 -4.54 12.51 6.02
N HIS A 83 -4.32 13.79 6.34
CA HIS A 83 -5.40 14.73 6.66
C HIS A 83 -6.43 14.83 5.52
N MET A 84 -5.98 14.81 4.26
CA MET A 84 -6.86 14.75 3.08
C MET A 84 -7.87 13.57 3.12
N LEU A 85 -7.51 12.42 3.68
CA LEU A 85 -8.43 11.28 3.81
C LEU A 85 -9.39 11.39 5.00
N ALA A 86 -9.01 12.15 6.03
CA ALA A 86 -9.77 12.30 7.26
C ALA A 86 -10.88 13.35 7.14
N MET A 87 -10.76 14.28 6.20
CA MET A 87 -11.64 15.44 6.02
C MET A 87 -13.14 15.09 6.02
N ASP A 88 -13.54 14.02 5.33
CA ASP A 88 -14.96 13.62 5.21
C ASP A 88 -15.60 13.14 6.53
N ALA A 89 -14.79 12.87 7.56
CA ALA A 89 -15.29 12.49 8.88
C ALA A 89 -15.74 13.70 9.72
N TYR A 90 -15.48 14.93 9.26
CA TYR A 90 -15.69 16.15 10.02
C TYR A 90 -16.75 17.04 9.36
N GLN A 91 -17.65 17.60 10.18
CA GLN A 91 -18.81 18.36 9.69
C GLN A 91 -18.44 19.77 9.21
N HIS A 92 -17.46 20.40 9.88
CA HIS A 92 -17.06 21.78 9.62
C HIS A 92 -15.66 21.83 9.03
N ILE A 93 -15.57 21.94 7.69
CA ILE A 93 -14.32 21.86 6.93
C ILE A 93 -13.31 22.94 7.33
N THR A 94 -13.75 24.19 7.51
CA THR A 94 -12.82 25.27 7.86
C THR A 94 -12.18 25.07 9.23
N VAL A 95 -12.96 24.63 10.23
CA VAL A 95 -12.45 24.24 11.55
C VAL A 95 -11.51 23.03 11.45
N PHE A 96 -11.82 22.08 10.56
CA PHE A 96 -10.93 20.95 10.27
C PHE A 96 -9.59 21.40 9.70
N ASN A 97 -9.57 22.35 8.75
CA ASN A 97 -8.35 22.88 8.17
C ASN A 97 -7.49 23.58 9.24
N ILE A 98 -8.10 24.39 10.11
CA ILE A 98 -7.39 25.04 11.23
C ILE A 98 -6.82 23.98 12.18
N ALA A 99 -7.61 22.96 12.56
CA ALA A 99 -7.14 21.88 13.41
C ALA A 99 -5.98 21.10 12.79
N ALA A 100 -6.03 20.86 11.48
CA ALA A 100 -4.98 20.17 10.74
C ALA A 100 -3.68 20.98 10.71
N ASP A 101 -3.76 22.30 10.52
CA ASP A 101 -2.61 23.21 10.57
C ASP A 101 -1.97 23.22 11.96
N LEU A 102 -2.78 23.30 13.02
CA LEU A 102 -2.28 23.24 14.40
C LEU A 102 -1.50 21.95 14.67
N VAL A 103 -1.93 20.80 14.11
CA VAL A 103 -1.18 19.53 14.21
C VAL A 103 0.13 19.62 13.45
N VAL A 104 0.11 20.07 12.19
CA VAL A 104 1.27 20.05 11.30
C VAL A 104 2.36 21.03 11.73
N ASN A 105 1.97 22.25 12.11
CA ASN A 105 2.91 23.31 12.44
C ASN A 105 3.73 23.03 13.70
N GLN A 106 3.31 22.09 14.55
CA GLN A 106 4.12 21.61 15.69
C GLN A 106 5.41 20.89 15.27
N TYR A 107 5.48 20.40 14.03
CA TYR A 107 6.65 19.67 13.50
C TYR A 107 7.59 20.56 12.67
N ILE A 108 7.31 21.85 12.58
CA ILE A 108 8.06 22.82 11.79
C ILE A 108 8.68 23.82 12.77
N HIS A 109 9.94 24.20 12.54
CA HIS A 109 10.60 25.18 13.41
C HIS A 109 9.97 26.56 13.22
N SER A 110 9.92 27.36 14.28
CA SER A 110 9.26 28.67 14.27
C SER A 110 9.88 29.66 13.29
N ASP A 111 11.16 29.53 12.96
CA ASP A 111 11.89 30.32 11.96
C ASP A 111 11.58 29.93 10.51
N GLN A 112 10.92 28.78 10.32
CA GLN A 112 10.49 28.25 9.01
C GLN A 112 9.00 28.52 8.75
N LEU A 113 8.26 28.97 9.76
CA LEU A 113 6.85 29.31 9.65
C LEU A 113 6.68 30.76 9.19
N SER A 114 5.60 31.04 8.47
CA SER A 114 5.21 32.42 8.16
C SER A 114 4.69 33.12 9.43
N GLU A 115 4.70 34.45 9.42
CA GLU A 115 4.22 35.27 10.55
C GLU A 115 2.75 34.96 10.91
N ASN A 116 1.94 34.59 9.92
CA ASN A 116 0.52 34.27 10.07
C ASN A 116 0.25 32.76 10.24
N ALA A 117 1.27 31.95 10.54
CA ALA A 117 1.10 30.52 10.72
C ALA A 117 0.26 30.19 11.96
N LEU A 118 -0.65 29.23 11.81
CA LEU A 118 -1.50 28.76 12.91
C LEU A 118 -0.70 27.87 13.87
N VAL A 119 -0.33 28.42 15.03
CA VAL A 119 0.35 27.71 16.12
C VAL A 119 -0.53 27.68 17.37
N LEU A 120 -0.22 26.80 18.33
CA LEU A 120 -1.04 26.60 19.54
C LEU A 120 -1.28 27.91 20.32
N ASN A 121 -0.27 28.79 20.37
CA ASN A 121 -0.32 30.07 21.08
C ASN A 121 -1.27 31.09 20.44
N VAL A 122 -1.79 30.84 19.24
CA VAL A 122 -2.84 31.68 18.62
C VAL A 122 -4.15 31.60 19.43
N PHE A 123 -4.35 30.51 20.18
CA PHE A 123 -5.54 30.29 21.00
C PHE A 123 -5.15 30.13 22.49
N PRO A 124 -4.71 31.22 23.16
CA PRO A 124 -4.26 31.15 24.55
C PRO A 124 -5.39 30.76 25.53
N GLY A 125 -6.64 31.14 25.25
CA GLY A 125 -7.80 30.84 26.09
C GLY A 125 -8.30 29.39 26.02
N LEU A 126 -7.82 28.59 25.06
CA LEU A 126 -8.17 27.17 24.92
C LEU A 126 -7.23 26.22 25.67
N GLU A 127 -6.08 26.70 26.14
CA GLU A 127 -5.05 25.92 26.83
C GLU A 127 -4.74 24.60 26.10
N LEU A 128 -4.43 24.71 24.80
CA LEU A 128 -4.21 23.54 23.95
C LEU A 128 -2.98 22.75 24.38
N LEU A 129 -3.17 21.46 24.64
CA LEU A 129 -2.07 20.53 24.93
C LEU A 129 -1.30 20.20 23.65
N PRO A 130 0.03 20.16 23.68
CA PRO A 130 0.84 19.76 22.54
C PRO A 130 0.72 18.25 22.25
N ASP A 131 1.18 17.84 21.06
CA ASP A 131 1.28 16.45 20.61
C ASP A 131 -0.03 15.64 20.62
N GLN A 132 -1.17 16.32 20.67
CA GLN A 132 -2.49 15.68 20.54
C GLN A 132 -2.84 15.35 19.08
N GLY A 133 -3.78 14.44 18.89
CA GLY A 133 -4.30 14.10 17.56
C GLY A 133 -5.26 15.15 17.00
N LEU A 134 -5.48 15.12 15.68
CA LEU A 134 -6.38 16.02 14.95
C LEU A 134 -7.78 16.19 15.60
N LYS A 135 -8.37 15.09 16.06
CA LYS A 135 -9.70 15.09 16.68
C LYS A 135 -9.75 15.97 17.94
N TYR A 136 -8.70 15.96 18.75
CA TYR A 136 -8.64 16.77 19.98
C TYR A 136 -8.76 18.26 19.65
N TYR A 137 -7.92 18.76 18.74
CA TYR A 137 -7.94 20.18 18.35
C TYR A 137 -9.25 20.53 17.66
N TYR A 138 -9.76 19.65 16.80
CA TYR A 138 -11.05 19.84 16.15
C TYR A 138 -12.19 19.98 17.16
N ASP A 139 -12.30 19.08 18.13
CA ASP A 139 -13.37 19.09 19.13
C ASP A 139 -13.30 20.35 20.01
N LYS A 140 -12.08 20.81 20.37
CA LYS A 140 -11.88 22.06 21.11
C LYS A 140 -12.34 23.27 20.30
N LEU A 141 -11.88 23.42 19.06
CA LEU A 141 -12.29 24.52 18.18
C LEU A 141 -13.79 24.48 17.85
N LEU A 142 -14.35 23.29 17.66
CA LEU A 142 -15.77 23.11 17.40
C LEU A 142 -16.62 23.49 18.63
N SER A 143 -16.16 23.15 19.84
CA SER A 143 -16.83 23.57 21.08
C SER A 143 -16.84 25.10 21.22
N LEU A 144 -15.73 25.75 20.86
CA LEU A 144 -15.61 27.20 20.84
C LEU A 144 -16.58 27.83 19.81
N TYR A 145 -16.67 27.23 18.62
CA TYR A 145 -17.61 27.66 17.56
C TYR A 145 -19.09 27.45 17.94
N ARG A 146 -19.44 26.32 18.57
CA ARG A 146 -20.83 25.97 18.92
C ARG A 146 -21.39 26.77 20.11
N ASN A 147 -20.53 27.19 21.03
CA ASN A 147 -20.93 27.97 22.21
C ASN A 147 -21.39 29.42 21.88
N ASN A 148 -21.69 29.71 20.62
CA ASN A 148 -22.33 30.94 20.12
C ASN A 148 -23.80 31.14 20.57
N VAL A 149 -24.40 30.21 21.32
CA VAL A 149 -25.86 30.20 21.57
C VAL A 149 -26.26 30.43 23.04
N SER A 150 -25.36 30.35 24.02
CA SER A 150 -25.70 30.60 25.43
C SER A 150 -24.90 31.75 26.03
N ASP A 151 -25.62 32.85 26.21
CA ASP A 151 -25.25 34.19 26.64
C ASP A 151 -24.78 34.27 28.11
N SER A 152 -23.80 33.47 28.52
CA SER A 152 -23.39 33.43 29.94
C SER A 152 -21.89 33.16 30.13
N PHE A 153 -21.18 34.23 30.50
CA PHE A 153 -20.01 34.23 31.41
C PHE A 153 -18.70 33.55 31.00
N SER A 154 -18.26 33.69 29.74
CA SER A 154 -16.82 33.76 29.46
C SER A 154 -16.56 34.45 28.11
N GLU A 155 -16.12 35.71 28.11
CA GLU A 155 -15.49 36.32 26.95
C GLU A 155 -14.14 35.61 26.74
N ASN A 156 -14.17 34.45 26.10
CA ASN A 156 -12.93 33.78 25.69
C ASN A 156 -12.38 34.58 24.49
N PRO A 157 -11.20 35.21 24.60
CA PRO A 157 -10.63 36.07 23.55
C PRO A 157 -10.43 35.31 22.22
N ASP A 158 -10.24 33.99 22.31
CA ASP A 158 -10.05 33.09 21.18
C ASP A 158 -11.27 33.00 20.25
N ARG A 159 -12.46 33.41 20.73
CA ARG A 159 -13.69 33.42 19.92
C ARG A 159 -13.59 34.40 18.76
N ASN A 160 -13.09 35.60 19.01
CA ASN A 160 -12.92 36.60 17.97
C ASN A 160 -11.88 36.14 16.96
N ILE A 161 -10.77 35.58 17.45
CA ILE A 161 -9.71 35.00 16.60
C ILE A 161 -10.26 33.91 15.68
N LEU A 162 -11.03 32.95 16.23
CA LEU A 162 -11.64 31.91 15.40
C LEU A 162 -12.62 32.49 14.38
N LYS A 163 -13.43 33.47 14.78
CA LYS A 163 -14.39 34.13 13.88
C LYS A 163 -13.68 34.82 12.72
N ASP A 164 -12.63 35.59 13.00
CA ASP A 164 -11.85 36.30 11.99
C ASP A 164 -11.20 35.31 11.00
N LEU A 165 -10.63 34.20 11.50
CA LEU A 165 -10.07 33.13 10.66
C LEU A 165 -11.11 32.45 9.77
N LEU A 166 -12.36 32.31 10.25
CA LEU A 166 -13.46 31.72 9.47
C LEU A 166 -13.96 32.66 8.36
N GLU A 167 -13.92 33.97 8.59
CA GLU A 167 -14.38 35.01 7.66
C GLU A 167 -13.31 35.37 6.62
N GLU A 168 -12.08 35.63 7.05
CA GLU A 168 -11.00 36.10 6.17
C GLU A 168 -10.32 34.99 5.36
N LYS A 169 -10.32 33.75 5.89
CA LYS A 169 -9.64 32.58 5.30
C LYS A 169 -8.19 32.91 4.85
N PRO A 170 -7.24 32.94 5.79
CA PRO A 170 -5.82 33.16 5.47
C PRO A 170 -5.32 32.23 4.35
N GLU A 171 -4.28 32.66 3.63
CA GLU A 171 -3.74 31.94 2.48
C GLU A 171 -3.30 30.50 2.79
N SER A 172 -2.82 30.25 4.02
CA SER A 172 -2.53 28.90 4.50
C SER A 172 -3.75 27.98 4.44
N LEU A 173 -4.96 28.48 4.70
CA LEU A 173 -6.18 27.67 4.60
C LEU A 173 -6.65 27.48 3.16
N LYS A 174 -6.14 28.28 2.20
CA LYS A 174 -6.49 28.17 0.77
C LYS A 174 -5.77 27.00 0.08
N SER A 175 -4.61 26.55 0.57
CA SER A 175 -3.95 25.33 0.05
C SER A 175 -4.83 24.09 0.20
N HIS A 176 -5.69 24.09 1.21
CA HIS A 176 -6.57 22.98 1.56
C HIS A 176 -7.87 22.93 0.75
N GLU A 177 -8.19 23.96 -0.03
CA GLU A 177 -9.34 23.92 -0.97
C GLU A 177 -9.17 22.84 -2.05
N MET A 178 -7.92 22.42 -2.30
CA MET A 178 -7.58 21.35 -3.22
C MET A 178 -7.94 19.95 -2.70
N TRP A 179 -8.25 19.80 -1.42
CA TRP A 179 -8.72 18.54 -0.81
C TRP A 179 -10.19 18.29 -1.11
N LYS A 180 -10.59 18.45 -2.39
CA LYS A 180 -11.98 18.22 -2.78
C LYS A 180 -12.39 16.78 -2.48
N PRO A 181 -13.56 16.55 -1.86
CA PRO A 181 -13.96 15.26 -1.26
C PRO A 181 -14.40 14.19 -2.28
N VAL A 182 -13.92 14.25 -3.53
CA VAL A 182 -14.42 13.40 -4.63
C VAL A 182 -13.51 12.21 -4.89
N LEU A 183 -12.97 11.60 -3.83
CA LEU A 183 -12.34 10.28 -3.95
C LEU A 183 -13.38 9.21 -3.58
N SER A 184 -13.70 8.35 -4.53
CA SER A 184 -14.44 7.12 -4.26
C SER A 184 -13.73 6.27 -3.19
N SER A 185 -14.45 5.38 -2.50
CA SER A 185 -13.87 4.50 -1.48
C SER A 185 -12.66 3.70 -1.99
N SER A 186 -12.69 3.28 -3.26
CA SER A 186 -11.58 2.61 -3.93
C SER A 186 -10.38 3.55 -4.13
N GLN A 187 -10.60 4.79 -4.58
CA GLN A 187 -9.53 5.78 -4.74
C GLN A 187 -8.90 6.18 -3.41
N LYS A 188 -9.70 6.31 -2.33
CA LYS A 188 -9.18 6.55 -0.98
C LYS A 188 -8.27 5.43 -0.51
N GLN A 189 -8.63 4.16 -0.78
CA GLN A 189 -7.80 3.03 -0.44
C GLN A 189 -6.50 3.00 -1.26
N VAL A 190 -6.57 3.30 -2.56
CA VAL A 190 -5.38 3.42 -3.42
C VAL A 190 -4.46 4.52 -2.90
N PHE A 191 -5.00 5.70 -2.59
CA PHE A 191 -4.23 6.81 -2.01
C PHE A 191 -3.55 6.42 -0.70
N LYS A 192 -4.31 5.83 0.23
CA LYS A 192 -3.79 5.35 1.51
C LYS A 192 -2.62 4.39 1.31
N ASN A 193 -2.80 3.40 0.42
CA ASN A 193 -1.77 2.42 0.11
C ASN A 193 -0.53 3.06 -0.54
N SER A 194 -0.71 4.04 -1.44
CA SER A 194 0.38 4.79 -2.06
C SER A 194 1.16 5.59 -1.02
N VAL A 195 0.47 6.28 -0.09
CA VAL A 195 1.08 7.02 1.02
C VAL A 195 1.88 6.08 1.91
N ASP A 196 1.27 4.96 2.33
CA ASP A 196 1.93 3.95 3.18
C ASP A 196 3.15 3.34 2.51
N THR A 197 3.06 3.05 1.21
CA THR A 197 4.19 2.57 0.42
C THR A 197 5.32 3.60 0.39
N LEU A 198 5.00 4.89 0.20
CA LEU A 198 6.00 5.95 0.14
C LEU A 198 6.67 6.19 1.50
N ILE A 199 5.90 6.17 2.59
CA ILE A 199 6.41 6.26 3.97
C ILE A 199 7.37 5.10 4.24
N ASN A 200 6.97 3.87 3.91
CA ASN A 200 7.79 2.68 4.14
C ASN A 200 9.07 2.68 3.29
N GLN A 201 8.98 3.05 2.01
CA GLN A 201 10.15 3.19 1.13
C GLN A 201 11.10 4.29 1.63
N SER A 202 10.57 5.39 2.14
CA SER A 202 11.39 6.48 2.68
C SER A 202 12.05 6.06 3.99
N ALA A 203 11.30 5.41 4.89
CA ALA A 203 11.80 4.92 6.16
C ALA A 203 12.89 3.85 5.98
N THR A 204 12.75 2.93 5.02
CA THR A 204 13.77 1.88 4.74
C THR A 204 15.10 2.42 4.22
N ARG A 205 15.11 3.61 3.63
CA ARG A 205 16.33 4.29 3.16
C ARG A 205 17.09 5.01 4.29
N LEU A 206 16.43 5.23 5.44
CA LEU A 206 17.06 5.89 6.59
C LEU A 206 18.02 4.95 7.32
N LYS A 207 19.11 5.53 7.82
CA LYS A 207 19.97 4.88 8.82
C LYS A 207 19.22 4.76 10.16
N PRO A 208 19.59 3.81 11.04
CA PRO A 208 18.97 3.66 12.36
C PRO A 208 18.93 4.98 13.15
N ASP A 209 20.05 5.69 13.25
CA ASP A 209 20.14 6.96 13.99
C ASP A 209 19.17 8.03 13.46
N GLN A 210 19.07 8.13 12.13
CA GLN A 210 18.14 9.06 11.47
C GLN A 210 16.69 8.70 11.72
N ARG A 211 16.38 7.40 11.89
CA ARG A 211 15.04 6.94 12.23
C ARG A 211 14.67 7.24 13.68
N TYR A 212 15.62 7.10 14.61
CA TYR A 212 15.41 7.44 16.03
C TYR A 212 15.31 8.96 16.27
N SER A 213 15.92 9.77 15.40
CA SER A 213 15.82 11.23 15.45
C SER A 213 14.44 11.77 15.02
N LEU A 214 13.56 10.94 14.45
CA LEU A 214 12.23 11.39 14.06
C LEU A 214 11.34 11.62 15.29
N PRO A 215 10.41 12.59 15.24
CA PRO A 215 9.36 12.76 16.24
C PRO A 215 8.61 11.45 16.55
N ALA A 216 8.22 11.25 17.82
CA ALA A 216 7.59 10.01 18.30
C ALA A 216 6.37 9.61 17.46
N THR A 217 5.49 10.56 17.15
CA THR A 217 4.31 10.36 16.31
C THR A 217 4.66 9.82 14.92
N LEU A 218 5.73 10.31 14.30
CA LEU A 218 6.18 9.81 13.00
C LEU A 218 6.78 8.41 13.10
N GLN A 219 7.51 8.13 14.18
CA GLN A 219 8.00 6.76 14.44
C GLN A 219 6.83 5.79 14.59
N GLU A 220 5.77 6.19 15.30
CA GLU A 220 4.54 5.40 15.44
C GLU A 220 3.87 5.18 14.09
N ILE A 221 3.68 6.22 13.28
CA ILE A 221 3.11 6.10 11.93
C ILE A 221 3.92 5.12 11.08
N ILE A 222 5.25 5.21 11.11
CA ILE A 222 6.13 4.28 10.39
C ILE A 222 5.94 2.86 10.93
N ARG A 223 5.92 2.65 12.25
CA ARG A 223 5.72 1.33 12.86
C ARG A 223 4.35 0.75 12.48
N PHE A 224 3.28 1.55 12.55
CA PHE A 224 1.95 1.12 12.12
C PHE A 224 1.96 0.80 10.63
N SER A 225 2.53 1.65 9.78
CA SER A 225 2.62 1.42 8.33
C SER A 225 3.46 0.19 7.98
N GLN A 226 4.50 -0.13 8.75
CA GLN A 226 5.31 -1.35 8.57
C GLN A 226 4.62 -2.60 9.10
N ASN A 227 3.87 -2.50 10.20
CA ASN A 227 3.11 -3.63 10.74
C ASN A 227 1.91 -3.99 9.84
N HIS A 228 1.23 -2.99 9.26
CA HIS A 228 0.19 -3.19 8.26
C HIS A 228 0.77 -3.44 6.85
N GLY A 229 2.02 -3.00 6.62
CA GLY A 229 2.77 -3.07 5.36
C GLY A 229 3.84 -4.16 5.33
N ARG A 230 3.81 -5.15 6.24
CA ARG A 230 4.28 -6.51 5.95
C ARG A 230 3.41 -6.99 4.82
N ALA A 231 3.80 -6.58 3.61
CA ALA A 231 2.96 -6.55 2.45
C ALA A 231 2.28 -7.90 2.35
N LEU A 232 0.95 -7.86 2.45
CA LEU A 232 0.06 -8.90 1.99
C LEU A 232 0.35 -9.01 0.49
N VAL A 233 1.47 -9.65 0.10
CA VAL A 233 1.72 -9.99 -1.28
C VAL A 233 0.53 -10.83 -1.63
N SER A 234 -0.40 -10.25 -2.40
CA SER A 234 -1.66 -10.90 -2.68
C SER A 234 -1.31 -12.27 -3.22
N TRP A 235 -1.65 -13.31 -2.47
CA TRP A 235 -1.28 -14.67 -2.81
C TRP A 235 -1.81 -15.03 -4.20
N ARG A 236 -2.92 -14.38 -4.60
CA ARG A 236 -3.48 -14.33 -5.96
C ARG A 236 -2.45 -13.87 -7.00
N ARG A 237 -1.75 -12.76 -6.76
CA ARG A 237 -0.68 -12.25 -7.65
C ARG A 237 0.50 -13.22 -7.71
N VAL A 238 0.91 -13.79 -6.58
CA VAL A 238 2.01 -14.79 -6.55
C VAL A 238 1.63 -16.02 -7.37
N MET A 239 0.42 -16.53 -7.18
CA MET A 239 -0.12 -17.70 -7.88
C MET A 239 -0.21 -17.47 -9.39
N ARG A 240 -0.67 -16.29 -9.82
CA ARG A 240 -0.70 -15.90 -11.26
C ARG A 240 0.69 -15.82 -11.87
N LEU A 241 1.62 -15.12 -11.21
CA LEU A 241 3.01 -15.01 -11.69
C LEU A 241 3.71 -16.37 -11.73
N PHE A 242 3.47 -17.21 -10.73
CA PHE A 242 3.99 -18.57 -10.66
C PHE A 242 3.48 -19.43 -11.83
N SER A 243 2.17 -19.39 -12.11
CA SER A 243 1.58 -20.06 -13.27
C SER A 243 2.22 -19.60 -14.58
N CYS A 244 2.38 -18.29 -14.79
CA CYS A 244 2.99 -17.79 -16.02
C CYS A 244 4.46 -18.22 -16.17
N ASN A 245 5.26 -18.17 -15.10
CA ASN A 245 6.68 -18.53 -15.14
C ASN A 245 6.92 -20.03 -15.27
N SER A 246 5.94 -20.86 -14.90
CA SER A 246 6.03 -22.32 -15.01
C SER A 246 5.89 -22.86 -16.44
N SER A 247 5.63 -21.98 -17.42
CA SER A 247 5.36 -22.37 -18.80
C SER A 247 6.58 -22.98 -19.49
N LYS A 248 6.49 -24.23 -19.94
CA LYS A 248 7.53 -24.84 -20.79
C LYS A 248 7.21 -24.66 -22.26
N THR A 249 8.21 -24.23 -23.03
CA THR A 249 8.11 -24.10 -24.49
C THR A 249 8.47 -25.44 -25.13
N CYS A 250 7.51 -26.09 -25.78
CA CYS A 250 7.72 -27.29 -26.57
C CYS A 250 7.84 -26.91 -28.04
N ILE A 251 8.94 -27.31 -28.69
CA ILE A 251 9.15 -27.13 -30.12
C ILE A 251 8.90 -28.47 -30.79
N LYS A 252 7.94 -28.51 -31.72
CA LYS A 252 7.70 -29.68 -32.57
C LYS A 252 7.89 -29.30 -34.03
N ASN A 253 8.46 -30.19 -34.82
CA ASN A 253 8.52 -30.00 -36.26
C ASN A 253 7.09 -30.05 -36.82
N SER A 254 6.69 -29.03 -37.58
CA SER A 254 5.43 -29.02 -38.30
C SER A 254 5.56 -29.87 -39.57
N ILE A 255 4.50 -30.54 -40.00
CA ILE A 255 4.45 -31.25 -41.29
C ILE A 255 4.14 -30.27 -42.46
N ARG A 256 4.19 -28.94 -42.21
CA ARG A 256 3.96 -27.94 -43.26
C ARG A 256 5.06 -28.00 -44.32
N ARG A 257 4.67 -27.78 -45.57
CA ARG A 257 5.58 -27.73 -46.73
C ARG A 257 6.74 -26.78 -46.44
N ALA A 258 7.97 -27.28 -46.61
CA ALA A 258 9.18 -26.47 -46.49
C ALA A 258 9.12 -25.25 -47.42
N SER A 259 9.64 -24.11 -46.95
CA SER A 259 9.69 -22.90 -47.76
C SER A 259 10.49 -23.16 -49.03
N ARG A 260 9.97 -22.76 -50.21
CA ARG A 260 10.72 -22.88 -51.48
C ARG A 260 11.83 -21.82 -51.61
N ARG A 261 11.77 -20.76 -50.80
CA ARG A 261 12.72 -19.63 -50.81
C ARG A 261 13.97 -19.91 -49.99
N TYR A 262 13.88 -20.76 -48.98
CA TYR A 262 14.97 -21.14 -48.09
C TYR A 262 15.04 -22.67 -48.06
N SER A 263 16.17 -23.28 -48.43
CA SER A 263 16.38 -24.74 -48.36
C SER A 263 16.46 -25.22 -46.90
N THR A 264 15.38 -25.09 -46.16
CA THR A 264 15.27 -25.39 -44.73
C THR A 264 14.27 -26.53 -44.49
N VAL A 265 14.43 -27.23 -43.37
CA VAL A 265 13.46 -28.22 -42.86
C VAL A 265 12.07 -27.60 -42.60
N PRO A 266 10.99 -28.41 -42.58
CA PRO A 266 9.63 -27.97 -42.27
C PRO A 266 9.56 -27.08 -41.02
N GLY A 267 8.69 -26.05 -41.03
CA GLY A 267 8.68 -25.02 -39.99
C GLY A 267 8.42 -25.55 -38.57
N ASN A 268 8.94 -24.86 -37.55
CA ASN A 268 8.74 -25.24 -36.15
C ASN A 268 7.37 -24.78 -35.63
N LYS A 269 6.59 -25.69 -35.04
CA LYS A 269 5.42 -25.37 -34.24
C LYS A 269 5.84 -25.23 -32.78
N ILE A 270 5.83 -24.01 -32.29
CA ILE A 270 6.11 -23.69 -30.88
C ILE A 270 4.78 -23.75 -30.12
N THR A 271 4.65 -24.69 -29.18
CA THR A 271 3.50 -24.76 -28.26
C THR A 271 3.97 -24.57 -26.83
N ARG A 272 3.36 -23.62 -26.12
CA ARG A 272 3.55 -23.50 -24.67
C ARG A 272 2.62 -24.49 -23.99
N ARG A 273 3.17 -25.32 -23.09
CA ARG A 273 2.40 -26.23 -22.24
C ARG A 273 2.62 -25.84 -20.79
N ASN A 274 1.51 -25.68 -20.06
CA ASN A 274 1.52 -25.37 -18.64
C ASN A 274 0.76 -26.49 -17.93
N LYS A 275 1.46 -27.56 -17.56
CA LYS A 275 0.89 -28.64 -16.76
C LYS A 275 1.02 -28.30 -15.29
N ILE A 276 -0.07 -27.89 -14.67
CA ILE A 276 -0.10 -27.50 -13.26
C ILE A 276 -0.81 -28.61 -12.47
N LEU A 277 -0.16 -29.08 -11.42
CA LEU A 277 -0.80 -29.94 -10.41
C LEU A 277 -1.21 -29.04 -9.24
N ALA A 278 -2.51 -29.01 -8.94
CA ALA A 278 -3.04 -28.35 -7.76
C ALA A 278 -3.31 -29.41 -6.69
N VAL A 279 -2.56 -29.36 -5.60
CA VAL A 279 -2.73 -30.25 -4.46
C VAL A 279 -3.54 -29.53 -3.40
N ILE A 280 -4.57 -30.20 -2.90
CA ILE A 280 -5.44 -29.71 -1.85
C ILE A 280 -5.28 -30.65 -0.68
N ASP A 281 -4.76 -30.11 0.41
CA ASP A 281 -4.79 -30.75 1.72
C ASP A 281 -6.22 -30.72 2.23
N SER A 282 -6.81 -31.88 2.48
CA SER A 282 -8.17 -31.99 3.02
C SER A 282 -8.20 -32.26 4.53
N SER A 283 -7.09 -32.02 5.23
CA SER A 283 -7.11 -31.96 6.69
C SER A 283 -8.17 -30.94 7.17
N GLY A 284 -8.83 -31.25 8.28
CA GLY A 284 -10.01 -30.53 8.77
C GLY A 284 -9.78 -29.08 9.23
N SER A 285 -8.60 -28.51 8.96
CA SER A 285 -8.16 -27.18 9.40
C SER A 285 -8.39 -26.07 8.36
N ILE A 286 -8.85 -26.39 7.14
CA ILE A 286 -9.03 -25.41 6.06
C ILE A 286 -10.46 -24.88 6.04
N GLY A 287 -10.62 -23.55 6.09
CA GLY A 287 -11.92 -22.90 6.03
C GLY A 287 -12.54 -22.89 4.63
N GLN A 288 -13.87 -23.04 4.55
CA GLN A 288 -14.65 -23.04 3.30
C GLN A 288 -14.44 -21.76 2.46
N ILE A 289 -14.30 -20.60 3.12
CA ILE A 289 -14.09 -19.32 2.44
C ILE A 289 -12.72 -19.31 1.72
N GLU A 290 -11.67 -19.84 2.36
CA GLU A 290 -10.34 -19.91 1.76
C GLU A 290 -10.29 -20.88 0.58
N TYR A 291 -11.01 -22.00 0.71
CA TYR A 291 -11.19 -22.97 -0.35
C TYR A 291 -11.83 -22.34 -1.60
N GLU A 292 -12.95 -21.63 -1.44
CA GLU A 292 -13.61 -20.92 -2.54
C GLU A 292 -12.70 -19.86 -3.17
N MET A 293 -11.97 -19.12 -2.33
CA MET A 293 -10.99 -18.13 -2.80
C MET A 293 -9.88 -18.78 -3.64
N PHE A 294 -9.34 -19.92 -3.22
CA PHE A 294 -8.32 -20.68 -3.94
C PHE A 294 -8.81 -21.15 -5.31
N PHE A 295 -10.01 -21.73 -5.37
CA PHE A 295 -10.61 -22.18 -6.62
C PHE A 295 -10.97 -21.04 -7.58
N SER A 296 -11.35 -19.88 -7.06
CA SER A 296 -11.54 -18.68 -7.87
C SER A 296 -10.25 -18.27 -8.60
N GLU A 297 -9.09 -18.32 -7.95
CA GLU A 297 -7.81 -18.07 -8.64
C GLU A 297 -7.43 -19.19 -9.59
N LEU A 298 -7.66 -20.44 -9.20
CA LEU A 298 -7.42 -21.60 -10.05
C LEU A 298 -8.24 -21.52 -11.35
N TYR A 299 -9.48 -21.03 -11.27
CA TYR A 299 -10.35 -20.76 -12.40
C TYR A 299 -9.76 -19.73 -13.37
N HIS A 300 -9.17 -18.64 -12.86
CA HIS A 300 -8.50 -17.65 -13.70
C HIS A 300 -7.27 -18.24 -14.42
N ILE A 301 -6.52 -19.10 -13.75
CA ILE A 301 -5.38 -19.81 -14.36
C ILE A 301 -5.86 -20.79 -15.43
N TYR A 302 -6.94 -21.51 -15.16
CA TYR A 302 -7.58 -22.41 -16.13
C TYR A 302 -8.04 -21.67 -17.39
N LYS A 303 -8.69 -20.50 -17.23
CA LYS A 303 -9.09 -19.65 -18.37
C LYS A 303 -7.94 -19.18 -19.26
N THR A 304 -6.73 -19.12 -18.72
CA THR A 304 -5.52 -18.77 -19.48
C THR A 304 -5.07 -19.92 -20.41
N GLY A 305 -5.68 -21.11 -20.29
CA GLY A 305 -5.39 -22.29 -21.09
C GLY A 305 -4.40 -23.26 -20.44
N ALA A 306 -4.20 -23.17 -19.12
CA ALA A 306 -3.38 -24.12 -18.38
C ALA A 306 -4.09 -25.49 -18.24
N GLU A 307 -3.32 -26.58 -18.36
CA GLU A 307 -3.81 -27.93 -18.12
C GLU A 307 -3.66 -28.21 -16.62
N ILE A 308 -4.77 -28.10 -15.88
CA ILE A 308 -4.77 -28.23 -14.42
C ILE A 308 -5.36 -29.58 -14.01
N ARG A 309 -4.63 -30.30 -13.15
CA ARG A 309 -5.11 -31.49 -12.47
C ARG A 309 -5.18 -31.20 -10.97
N VAL A 310 -6.31 -31.51 -10.36
CA VAL A 310 -6.51 -31.38 -8.91
C VAL A 310 -6.27 -32.73 -8.26
N LEU A 311 -5.55 -32.72 -7.15
CA LEU A 311 -5.26 -33.87 -6.32
C LEU A 311 -5.66 -33.53 -4.89
N GLU A 312 -6.56 -34.32 -4.32
CA GLU A 312 -7.01 -34.20 -2.93
C GLU A 312 -6.27 -35.26 -2.10
N CYS A 313 -5.62 -34.83 -1.02
CA CYS A 313 -4.80 -35.68 -0.18
C CYS A 313 -4.97 -35.34 1.31
N ASP A 314 -5.04 -36.38 2.14
CA ASP A 314 -4.79 -36.30 3.57
C ASP A 314 -3.47 -37.03 3.84
N THR A 315 -3.57 -38.28 4.31
CA THR A 315 -2.44 -39.20 4.51
C THR A 315 -2.12 -39.98 3.24
N GLU A 316 -3.14 -40.18 2.40
CA GLU A 316 -3.02 -40.81 1.09
C GLU A 316 -3.85 -40.01 0.06
N ILE A 317 -3.55 -40.24 -1.23
CA ILE A 317 -4.25 -39.60 -2.34
C ILE A 317 -5.67 -40.16 -2.41
N ARG A 318 -6.67 -39.33 -2.16
CA ARG A 318 -8.09 -39.74 -2.20
C ARG A 318 -8.67 -39.64 -3.60
N ASN A 319 -8.39 -38.52 -4.26
CA ASN A 319 -9.04 -38.19 -5.52
C ASN A 319 -8.10 -37.44 -6.45
N VAL A 320 -8.21 -37.73 -7.74
CA VAL A 320 -7.43 -37.09 -8.79
C VAL A 320 -8.30 -36.88 -10.01
N TYR A 321 -8.49 -35.63 -10.41
CA TYR A 321 -9.33 -35.30 -11.55
C TYR A 321 -8.81 -34.08 -12.31
N ASN A 322 -9.19 -33.97 -13.58
CA ASN A 322 -8.86 -32.80 -14.39
C ASN A 322 -9.81 -31.66 -14.04
N TYR A 323 -9.26 -30.48 -13.78
CA TYR A 323 -10.06 -29.31 -13.48
C TYR A 323 -10.73 -28.77 -14.75
N ARG A 324 -12.05 -28.58 -14.70
CA ARG A 324 -12.86 -28.08 -15.83
C ARG A 324 -13.44 -26.68 -15.59
N GLY A 325 -12.97 -25.98 -14.56
CA GLY A 325 -13.47 -24.65 -14.21
C GLY A 325 -14.70 -24.64 -13.30
N ILE A 326 -15.03 -25.78 -12.68
CA ILE A 326 -16.13 -25.89 -11.70
C ILE A 326 -15.49 -26.15 -10.34
N THR A 327 -15.88 -25.37 -9.34
CA THR A 327 -15.47 -25.58 -7.94
C THR A 327 -16.17 -26.84 -7.40
N PRO A 328 -15.45 -27.81 -6.82
CA PRO A 328 -16.06 -29.00 -6.22
C PRO A 328 -16.90 -28.64 -4.99
N GLU A 329 -18.03 -29.33 -4.79
CA GLU A 329 -19.04 -28.99 -3.77
C GLU A 329 -18.66 -29.33 -2.32
N SER A 330 -17.61 -30.09 -2.07
CA SER A 330 -16.92 -30.20 -0.76
C SER A 330 -15.81 -31.22 -0.88
N VAL A 331 -14.73 -31.03 -0.11
CA VAL A 331 -13.71 -32.08 0.05
C VAL A 331 -14.05 -32.83 1.32
N GLN A 332 -14.27 -34.14 1.20
CA GLN A 332 -14.43 -35.00 2.38
C GLN A 332 -13.06 -35.26 2.97
N GLY A 333 -12.83 -34.65 4.13
CA GLY A 333 -11.57 -34.55 4.86
C GLY A 333 -11.67 -35.10 6.29
N GLY A 334 -10.56 -35.56 6.88
CA GLY A 334 -10.55 -35.95 8.30
C GLY A 334 -9.32 -36.73 8.82
N GLY A 335 -8.27 -36.88 8.01
CA GLY A 335 -7.03 -37.56 8.39
C GLY A 335 -5.88 -36.59 8.71
N GLY A 336 -4.70 -37.14 9.05
CA GLY A 336 -3.45 -36.37 9.14
C GLY A 336 -2.86 -36.08 7.76
N THR A 337 -1.84 -35.22 7.69
CA THR A 337 -1.26 -34.72 6.44
C THR A 337 0.08 -35.38 6.10
N ASP A 338 0.24 -35.89 4.87
CA ASP A 338 1.54 -36.30 4.32
C ASP A 338 1.86 -35.56 3.00
N PHE A 339 2.97 -34.83 2.99
CA PHE A 339 3.45 -34.09 1.83
C PHE A 339 4.18 -34.95 0.79
N ASN A 340 4.60 -36.18 1.13
CA ASN A 340 5.41 -37.00 0.24
C ASN A 340 4.57 -37.59 -0.91
N ALA A 341 3.41 -38.17 -0.62
CA ALA A 341 2.58 -38.83 -1.62
C ALA A 341 2.19 -37.91 -2.80
N PRO A 342 1.75 -36.65 -2.60
CA PRO A 342 1.45 -35.74 -3.71
C PRO A 342 2.67 -35.35 -4.54
N LEU A 343 3.84 -35.17 -3.90
CA LEU A 343 5.08 -34.82 -4.58
C LEU A 343 5.61 -35.98 -5.44
N ASP A 344 5.50 -37.21 -4.95
CA ASP A 344 5.84 -38.40 -5.73
C ASP A 344 4.93 -38.60 -6.94
N TYR A 345 3.62 -38.37 -6.77
CA TYR A 345 2.68 -38.38 -7.89
C TYR A 345 3.02 -37.32 -8.95
N ALA A 346 3.41 -36.11 -8.50
CA ALA A 346 3.83 -35.04 -9.39
C ALA A 346 5.09 -35.42 -10.20
N ASN A 347 6.04 -36.10 -9.56
CA ASN A 347 7.34 -36.48 -10.14
C ASN A 347 7.24 -37.66 -11.12
N THR A 348 6.44 -38.68 -10.80
CA THR A 348 6.44 -39.96 -11.49
C THR A 348 5.29 -40.08 -12.51
N GLN A 349 4.05 -39.93 -12.05
CA GLN A 349 2.84 -40.22 -12.82
C GLN A 349 2.47 -39.09 -13.76
N TRP A 350 2.34 -37.86 -13.25
CA TRP A 350 1.86 -36.74 -14.05
C TRP A 350 2.97 -35.92 -14.73
N ARG A 351 4.17 -35.90 -14.13
CA ARG A 351 5.31 -35.06 -14.55
C ARG A 351 4.89 -33.60 -14.72
N ALA A 352 4.38 -33.02 -13.64
CA ALA A 352 3.91 -31.64 -13.63
C ALA A 352 5.05 -30.65 -13.95
N ASP A 353 4.75 -29.53 -14.59
CA ASP A 353 5.70 -28.44 -14.80
C ASP A 353 5.79 -27.54 -13.55
N ALA A 354 4.67 -27.41 -12.83
CA ALA A 354 4.56 -26.73 -11.55
C ALA A 354 3.55 -27.40 -10.62
N VAL A 355 3.78 -27.29 -9.33
CA VAL A 355 2.88 -27.74 -8.27
C VAL A 355 2.43 -26.52 -7.46
N ILE A 356 1.13 -26.36 -7.28
CA ILE A 356 0.53 -25.41 -6.34
C ILE A 356 -0.08 -26.24 -5.22
N TYR A 357 0.42 -26.08 -4.00
CA TYR A 357 0.01 -26.86 -2.84
C TYR A 357 -0.77 -25.96 -1.89
N PHE A 358 -2.02 -26.30 -1.59
CA PHE A 358 -2.85 -25.59 -0.62
C PHE A 358 -2.94 -26.40 0.68
N THR A 359 -2.45 -25.83 1.79
CA THR A 359 -2.31 -26.53 3.09
C THR A 359 -2.26 -25.53 4.25
N ASP A 360 -2.41 -25.99 5.49
CA ASP A 360 -2.10 -25.21 6.70
C ASP A 360 -0.60 -25.28 7.09
N GLY A 361 0.15 -26.22 6.51
CA GLY A 361 1.59 -26.39 6.73
C GLY A 361 1.98 -27.19 7.98
N TYR A 362 1.02 -27.78 8.72
CA TYR A 362 1.31 -28.56 9.93
C TYR A 362 1.58 -30.04 9.62
N ALA A 363 2.66 -30.33 8.89
CA ALA A 363 3.10 -31.71 8.66
C ALA A 363 4.61 -31.86 8.72
N SER A 364 5.07 -33.11 8.68
CA SER A 364 6.50 -33.41 8.57
C SER A 364 7.05 -32.89 7.25
N VAL A 365 8.25 -32.32 7.30
CA VAL A 365 8.96 -31.81 6.11
C VAL A 365 9.07 -32.94 5.08
N PRO A 366 8.76 -32.70 3.79
CA PRO A 366 8.81 -33.76 2.79
C PRO A 366 10.26 -34.20 2.57
N ASN A 367 10.48 -35.51 2.53
CA ASN A 367 11.76 -36.12 2.17
C ASN A 367 11.93 -36.22 0.64
N VAL A 368 10.82 -36.21 -0.09
CA VAL A 368 10.80 -36.27 -1.55
C VAL A 368 11.24 -34.93 -2.14
N VAL A 369 12.29 -34.95 -2.96
CA VAL A 369 12.76 -33.77 -3.69
C VAL A 369 11.84 -33.51 -4.90
N PRO A 370 11.16 -32.35 -4.97
CA PRO A 370 10.30 -32.03 -6.11
C PRO A 370 11.14 -31.73 -7.36
N ARG A 371 10.80 -32.33 -8.50
CA ARG A 371 11.45 -32.03 -9.80
C ARG A 371 10.90 -30.77 -10.46
N SER A 372 9.69 -30.38 -10.10
CA SER A 372 8.99 -29.19 -10.56
C SER A 372 9.12 -28.06 -9.55
N VAL A 373 8.88 -26.83 -10.01
CA VAL A 373 8.78 -25.70 -9.08
C VAL A 373 7.51 -25.87 -8.24
N VAL A 374 7.63 -25.63 -6.93
CA VAL A 374 6.52 -25.74 -5.97
C VAL A 374 6.18 -24.37 -5.41
N LEU A 375 4.89 -24.06 -5.35
CA LEU A 375 4.31 -22.93 -4.63
C LEU A 375 3.41 -23.45 -3.52
N TRP A 376 3.78 -23.20 -2.27
CA TRP A 376 2.96 -23.45 -1.10
C TRP A 376 2.05 -22.24 -0.86
N VAL A 377 0.75 -22.47 -0.85
CA VAL A 377 -0.30 -21.53 -0.48
C VAL A 377 -0.79 -21.95 0.90
N ILE A 378 -0.42 -21.18 1.91
CA ILE A 378 -0.67 -21.51 3.31
C ILE A 378 -1.92 -20.79 3.79
N SER A 379 -2.82 -21.49 4.47
CA SER A 379 -4.05 -20.94 5.05
C SER A 379 -3.76 -19.81 6.05
N GLN A 380 -4.75 -18.96 6.35
CA GLN A 380 -4.57 -17.84 7.27
C GLN A 380 -4.23 -18.34 8.69
N GLN A 381 -4.86 -19.43 9.12
CA GLN A 381 -4.63 -20.08 10.42
C GLN A 381 -3.43 -21.05 10.44
N GLY A 382 -2.80 -21.28 9.28
CA GLY A 382 -1.63 -22.14 9.14
C GLY A 382 -0.36 -21.56 9.74
N ILE A 383 0.76 -22.23 9.46
CA ILE A 383 2.10 -21.86 9.95
C ILE A 383 2.43 -20.38 9.74
N GLU A 384 3.15 -19.79 10.69
CA GLU A 384 3.57 -18.39 10.59
C GLU A 384 4.72 -18.19 9.60
N ALA A 385 4.66 -17.09 8.85
CA ALA A 385 5.70 -16.72 7.91
C ALA A 385 7.01 -16.40 8.66
N GLY A 386 8.07 -17.16 8.36
CA GLY A 386 9.38 -17.04 9.04
C GLY A 386 9.54 -17.93 10.29
N SER A 387 8.60 -18.85 10.54
CA SER A 387 8.82 -19.93 11.51
C SER A 387 9.86 -20.94 10.98
N GLY A 388 10.51 -21.70 11.87
CA GLY A 388 11.50 -22.70 11.45
C GLY A 388 10.94 -23.74 10.47
N VAL A 389 9.65 -24.09 10.60
CA VAL A 389 8.95 -25.02 9.69
C VAL A 389 8.72 -24.39 8.31
N TRP A 390 8.42 -23.09 8.24
CA TRP A 390 8.26 -22.35 6.99
C TRP A 390 9.52 -22.38 6.11
N ASP A 391 10.68 -22.25 6.75
CA ASP A 391 11.96 -22.23 6.05
C ASP A 391 12.37 -23.63 5.56
N MET A 392 11.94 -24.69 6.24
CA MET A 392 12.22 -26.08 5.85
C MET A 392 11.43 -26.56 4.63
N LEU A 393 10.27 -25.96 4.31
CA LEU A 393 9.52 -26.33 3.11
C LEU A 393 10.29 -25.98 1.83
N PRO A 394 10.35 -26.85 0.80
CA PRO A 394 11.07 -26.56 -0.43
C PRO A 394 10.29 -25.61 -1.36
N GLY A 395 10.95 -24.69 -2.05
CA GLY A 395 10.31 -23.84 -3.07
C GLY A 395 9.73 -22.52 -2.54
N ARG A 396 8.77 -21.95 -3.28
CA ARG A 396 8.17 -20.64 -2.94
C ARG A 396 6.99 -20.83 -1.99
N LYS A 397 6.79 -19.89 -1.06
CA LYS A 397 5.70 -19.93 -0.10
C LYS A 397 4.97 -18.61 -0.08
N VAL A 398 3.66 -18.65 0.13
CA VAL A 398 2.82 -17.49 0.31
C VAL A 398 1.70 -17.83 1.29
N LYS A 399 1.34 -16.89 2.16
CA LYS A 399 0.25 -17.04 3.12
C LYS A 399 -0.99 -16.29 2.62
N ILE A 400 -2.17 -16.89 2.81
CA ILE A 400 -3.45 -16.23 2.59
C ILE A 400 -3.66 -15.20 3.69
N ASN A 401 -4.17 -14.03 3.30
CA ASN A 401 -4.27 -12.84 4.13
C ASN A 401 -5.72 -12.49 4.39
#